data_AF-A0A9E5ZCC5-F1
#
_entry.id   AF-A0A9E5ZCC5-F1
#
_cell.length_a   1.000
_cell.length_b   1.000
_cell.length_c   1.000
_cell.angle_alpha   90.00
_cell.angle_beta   90.00
_cell.angle_gamma   90.00
#
_symmetry.space_group_name_H-M   'P 1'
#
loop_
_entity.id
_entity.type
_entity.pdbx_description
1 polymer ?
#
loop_
_entity_poly.entity_id
_entity_poly.type
_entity_poly.pdbx_seq_one_letter_code
_entity_poly.pdbx_strand_id
1 'polypeptide(L)'
;MSKLTIRSLRFKSFLVYIFFLLKSGIFLLSGCGQTEEATYNHYCGSCHLIPAVNSLPRDVWMNSVLPNMGTRMGVKIEGDDRISNRRSDLQYAVESRFYPEEQLIPMGHWEKILAYVSENAPKELLYPVYGDLETIEFFNPIPIILDTTNAAFTTSVFIKDDQLNIGTINGAYYEYVIRSNSAAKHKGSNNAISQVFQIVGETFILDMGNIHPNDQAIGSLSKADESGVFIPILRGLQRPVFMLYEDLDNDGQQEIVVCEYGNYTGQLSIFKYTDQK
;
A
#
# COMPACT_ATOMS: atom_id res chain seq x y z
N MET A 1 68.18 -72.76 21.72
CA MET A 1 67.68 -72.50 23.09
C MET A 1 67.57 -71.00 23.29
N SER A 2 66.36 -70.45 23.24
CA SER A 2 66.05 -69.07 23.68
C SER A 2 64.57 -69.03 24.06
N LYS A 3 64.31 -68.84 25.35
CA LYS A 3 63.00 -68.94 26.00
C LYS A 3 62.11 -67.75 25.63
N LEU A 4 60.90 -68.03 25.13
CA LEU A 4 59.80 -67.05 25.05
C LEU A 4 59.19 -66.89 26.45
N THR A 5 59.07 -65.66 26.94
CA THR A 5 58.43 -65.35 28.23
C THR A 5 57.11 -64.63 27.94
N ILE A 6 55.99 -65.25 28.30
CA ILE A 6 54.66 -64.64 28.26
C ILE A 6 54.46 -63.86 29.57
N ARG A 7 54.11 -62.57 29.47
CA ARG A 7 53.55 -61.79 30.59
C ARG A 7 52.12 -61.41 30.24
N SER A 8 51.18 -61.92 31.02
CA SER A 8 49.79 -61.48 31.05
C SER A 8 49.67 -60.22 31.91
N LEU A 9 48.93 -59.21 31.43
CA LEU A 9 48.36 -58.17 32.28
C LEU A 9 46.86 -58.15 32.03
N ARG A 10 46.09 -58.52 33.06
CA ARG A 10 44.63 -58.36 33.09
C ARG A 10 44.27 -57.17 33.97
N PHE A 11 43.26 -56.44 33.48
CA PHE A 11 42.19 -55.78 34.24
C PHE A 11 42.44 -54.42 34.91
N LYS A 12 41.77 -53.38 34.36
CA LYS A 12 40.69 -52.56 35.00
C LYS A 12 40.70 -51.13 34.45
N SER A 13 39.90 -50.83 33.42
CA SER A 13 39.58 -49.43 33.05
C SER A 13 38.35 -49.30 32.13
N PHE A 14 37.31 -50.12 32.31
CA PHE A 14 36.12 -50.07 31.43
C PHE A 14 34.89 -49.37 32.04
N LEU A 15 34.95 -48.89 33.29
CA LEU A 15 33.75 -48.33 33.97
C LEU A 15 33.74 -46.81 34.18
N VAL A 16 34.82 -46.09 33.87
CA VAL A 16 34.92 -44.63 34.11
C VAL A 16 34.54 -43.79 32.88
N TYR A 17 34.58 -44.37 31.68
CA TYR A 17 34.28 -43.63 30.44
C TYR A 17 32.78 -43.45 30.13
N ILE A 18 31.89 -44.28 30.69
CA ILE A 18 30.45 -44.20 30.42
C ILE A 18 29.79 -43.05 31.20
N PHE A 19 30.32 -42.68 32.37
CA PHE A 19 29.79 -41.54 33.15
C PHE A 19 30.19 -40.17 32.60
N PHE A 20 31.29 -40.09 31.83
CA PHE A 20 31.70 -38.84 31.17
C PHE A 20 30.93 -38.60 29.85
N LEU A 21 30.60 -39.65 29.11
CA LEU A 21 29.81 -39.52 27.87
C LEU A 21 28.32 -39.22 28.12
N LEU A 22 27.75 -39.58 29.28
CA LEU A 22 26.37 -39.24 29.63
C LEU A 22 26.20 -37.81 30.19
N LYS A 23 27.25 -37.19 30.74
CA LYS A 23 27.19 -35.80 31.22
C LYS A 23 27.55 -34.75 30.16
N SER A 24 28.23 -35.13 29.09
CA SER A 24 28.47 -34.27 27.92
C SER A 24 27.40 -34.37 26.84
N GLY A 25 26.46 -35.33 26.94
CA GLY A 25 25.39 -35.55 25.95
C GLY A 25 24.08 -34.80 26.22
N ILE A 26 23.98 -34.01 27.29
CA ILE A 26 22.73 -33.33 27.71
C ILE A 26 22.74 -31.82 27.40
N PHE A 27 23.81 -31.28 26.79
CA PHE A 27 23.94 -29.83 26.55
C PHE A 27 23.94 -29.39 25.07
N LEU A 28 23.45 -30.23 24.16
CA LEU A 28 23.33 -29.91 22.71
C LEU A 28 21.94 -30.25 22.14
N LEU A 29 20.88 -29.99 22.91
CA LEU A 29 19.50 -29.90 22.40
C LEU A 29 18.88 -28.52 22.69
N SER A 30 19.71 -27.47 22.80
CA SER A 30 19.23 -26.13 22.47
C SER A 30 19.04 -26.09 20.97
N GLY A 31 17.86 -26.55 20.53
CA GLY A 31 17.47 -26.49 19.13
C GLY A 31 17.76 -25.09 18.61
N CYS A 32 18.45 -25.02 17.48
CA CYS A 32 18.62 -23.81 16.68
C CYS A 32 17.26 -23.43 16.08
N GLY A 33 16.27 -23.16 16.92
CA GLY A 33 15.01 -22.57 16.55
C GLY A 33 15.20 -21.06 16.52
N GLN A 34 14.94 -20.45 15.38
CA GLN A 34 14.84 -18.99 15.31
C GLN A 34 13.80 -18.50 16.32
N THR A 35 14.14 -17.50 17.15
CA THR A 35 13.23 -16.89 18.13
C THR A 35 12.03 -16.26 17.42
N GLU A 36 10.93 -16.06 18.13
CA GLU A 36 9.71 -15.42 17.64
C GLU A 36 10.00 -14.05 16.99
N GLU A 37 10.81 -13.22 17.64
CA GLU A 37 11.25 -11.92 17.13
C GLU A 37 12.06 -12.04 15.83
N ALA A 38 13.08 -12.90 15.81
CA ALA A 38 13.89 -13.10 14.62
C ALA A 38 13.07 -13.67 13.45
N THR A 39 12.08 -14.52 13.71
CA THR A 39 11.12 -14.99 12.69
C THR A 39 10.23 -13.85 12.19
N TYR A 40 9.69 -13.02 13.09
CA TYR A 40 8.95 -11.81 12.73
C TYR A 40 9.78 -10.87 11.84
N ASN A 41 10.99 -10.52 12.25
CA ASN A 41 11.88 -9.62 11.52
C ASN A 41 12.25 -10.19 10.13
N HIS A 42 12.45 -11.50 10.03
CA HIS A 42 12.77 -12.15 8.76
C HIS A 42 11.63 -12.05 7.75
N TYR A 43 10.40 -12.42 8.14
CA TYR A 43 9.26 -12.45 7.22
C TYR A 43 8.60 -11.08 7.03
N CYS A 44 8.41 -10.30 8.09
CA CYS A 44 7.81 -8.96 7.97
C CYS A 44 8.77 -7.93 7.35
N GLY A 45 10.07 -8.23 7.31
CA GLY A 45 11.11 -7.43 6.65
C GLY A 45 11.48 -7.85 5.23
N SER A 46 10.87 -8.91 4.69
CA SER A 46 11.27 -9.44 3.39
C SER A 46 10.78 -8.61 2.20
N CYS A 47 9.66 -7.89 2.37
CA CYS A 47 8.99 -7.15 1.29
C CYS A 47 9.04 -5.63 1.46
N HIS A 48 9.11 -5.15 2.71
CA HIS A 48 9.16 -3.73 3.06
C HIS A 48 9.88 -3.55 4.39
N LEU A 49 9.99 -2.32 4.87
CA LEU A 49 10.56 -2.03 6.19
C LEU A 49 9.82 -2.82 7.28
N ILE A 50 10.57 -3.44 8.20
CA ILE A 50 10.00 -4.19 9.32
C ILE A 50 9.10 -3.25 10.13
N PRO A 51 7.80 -3.54 10.25
CA PRO A 51 6.91 -2.71 11.06
C PRO A 51 7.24 -2.87 12.54
N ALA A 52 7.18 -1.77 13.28
CA ALA A 52 7.37 -1.83 14.72
C ALA A 52 6.15 -2.49 15.37
N VAL A 53 6.33 -3.56 16.16
CA VAL A 53 5.21 -4.29 16.76
C VAL A 53 4.32 -3.40 17.66
N ASN A 54 4.91 -2.35 18.22
CA ASN A 54 4.23 -1.37 19.05
C ASN A 54 3.58 -0.21 18.28
N SER A 55 3.60 -0.21 16.95
CA SER A 55 2.99 0.86 16.14
C SER A 55 1.48 0.74 15.99
N LEU A 56 0.89 -0.41 16.36
CA LEU A 56 -0.55 -0.66 16.29
C LEU A 56 -1.03 -1.41 17.54
N PRO A 57 -2.29 -1.22 17.94
CA PRO A 57 -2.94 -2.05 18.95
C PRO A 57 -2.96 -3.53 18.56
N ARG A 58 -2.90 -4.40 19.57
CA ARG A 58 -2.91 -5.86 19.41
C ARG A 58 -4.13 -6.35 18.64
N ASP A 59 -5.31 -5.81 18.88
CA ASP A 59 -6.53 -6.21 18.18
C ASP A 59 -6.48 -5.83 16.69
N VAL A 60 -5.95 -4.66 16.33
CA VAL A 60 -5.72 -4.26 14.93
C VAL A 60 -4.73 -5.19 14.24
N TRP A 61 -3.64 -5.54 14.92
CA TRP A 61 -2.70 -6.53 14.41
C TRP A 61 -3.35 -7.88 14.16
N MET A 62 -3.99 -8.46 15.19
CA MET A 62 -4.49 -9.83 15.17
C MET A 62 -5.74 -9.99 14.29
N ASN A 63 -6.61 -8.98 14.21
CA ASN A 63 -7.88 -9.08 13.52
C ASN A 63 -7.86 -8.45 12.12
N SER A 64 -6.86 -7.62 11.79
CA SER A 64 -6.77 -6.94 10.49
C SER A 64 -5.45 -7.20 9.78
N VAL A 65 -4.31 -6.80 10.36
CA VAL A 65 -3.04 -6.82 9.63
C VAL A 65 -2.53 -8.23 9.36
N LEU A 66 -2.41 -9.05 10.41
CA LEU A 66 -1.92 -10.42 10.30
C LEU A 66 -2.82 -11.30 9.43
N PRO A 67 -4.17 -11.23 9.52
CA PRO A 67 -5.01 -11.94 8.57
C PRO A 67 -4.73 -11.56 7.11
N ASN A 68 -4.64 -10.26 6.80
CA ASN A 68 -4.30 -9.82 5.44
C ASN A 68 -2.92 -10.30 4.97
N MET A 69 -1.91 -10.22 5.84
CA MET A 69 -0.55 -10.65 5.49
C MET A 69 -0.44 -12.17 5.37
N GLY A 70 -1.13 -12.92 6.23
CA GLY A 70 -1.23 -14.37 6.17
C GLY A 70 -1.77 -14.82 4.81
N THR A 71 -2.87 -14.23 4.36
CA THR A 71 -3.46 -14.51 3.05
C THR A 71 -2.48 -14.20 1.90
N ARG A 72 -1.73 -13.09 1.97
CA ARG A 72 -0.68 -12.74 0.98
C ARG A 72 0.51 -13.70 0.99
N MET A 73 0.71 -14.45 2.06
CA MET A 73 1.71 -15.51 2.19
C MET A 73 1.11 -16.91 1.98
N GLY A 74 -0.15 -17.01 1.54
CA GLY A 74 -0.83 -18.28 1.26
C GLY A 74 -1.25 -19.06 2.51
N VAL A 75 -1.24 -18.43 3.69
CA VAL A 75 -1.75 -19.03 4.92
C VAL A 75 -3.28 -19.11 4.84
N LYS A 76 -3.82 -20.31 4.97
CA LYS A 76 -5.27 -20.54 4.97
C LYS A 76 -5.84 -20.24 6.35
N ILE A 77 -6.61 -19.17 6.45
CA ILE A 77 -7.28 -18.76 7.69
C ILE A 77 -8.73 -19.23 7.61
N GLU A 78 -9.18 -19.97 8.62
CA GLU A 78 -10.55 -20.47 8.69
C GLU A 78 -11.55 -19.29 8.74
N GLY A 79 -12.56 -19.30 7.88
CA GLY A 79 -13.54 -18.22 7.77
C GLY A 79 -13.09 -16.99 6.98
N ASP A 80 -11.87 -16.95 6.44
CA ASP A 80 -11.45 -15.88 5.52
C ASP A 80 -12.00 -16.12 4.11
N ASP A 81 -13.01 -15.33 3.74
CA ASP A 81 -13.71 -15.40 2.45
C ASP A 81 -13.14 -14.48 1.38
N ARG A 82 -12.07 -13.73 1.68
CA ARG A 82 -11.45 -12.76 0.77
C ARG A 82 -11.02 -13.36 -0.57
N ILE A 83 -10.69 -14.65 -0.59
CA ILE A 83 -10.39 -15.40 -1.83
C ILE A 83 -11.61 -16.23 -2.28
N SER A 84 -12.41 -16.79 -1.38
CA SER A 84 -13.42 -17.80 -1.75
C SER A 84 -14.68 -17.21 -2.40
N ASN A 85 -15.08 -15.98 -2.04
CA ASN A 85 -16.34 -15.37 -2.50
C ASN A 85 -16.23 -14.51 -3.77
N ARG A 86 -15.05 -14.37 -4.38
CA ARG A 86 -14.80 -13.42 -5.48
C ARG A 86 -14.67 -14.04 -6.88
N ARG A 87 -14.89 -15.35 -7.01
CA ARG A 87 -14.53 -16.16 -8.20
C ARG A 87 -15.14 -15.73 -9.54
N SER A 88 -16.10 -14.80 -9.58
CA SER A 88 -16.79 -14.34 -10.79
C SER A 88 -16.28 -13.02 -11.38
N ASP A 89 -15.37 -12.32 -10.73
CA ASP A 89 -15.11 -10.91 -11.04
C ASP A 89 -13.76 -10.76 -11.79
N LEU A 90 -13.66 -9.87 -12.79
CA LEU A 90 -12.37 -9.51 -13.41
C LEU A 90 -11.33 -9.07 -12.35
N GLN A 91 -11.82 -8.46 -11.26
CA GLN A 91 -11.06 -8.10 -10.06
C GLN A 91 -10.40 -9.31 -9.38
N TYR A 92 -11.06 -10.48 -9.37
CA TYR A 92 -10.51 -11.71 -8.78
C TYR A 92 -9.35 -12.30 -9.58
N ALA A 93 -9.41 -12.24 -10.91
CA ALA A 93 -8.31 -12.71 -11.77
C ALA A 93 -7.03 -11.87 -11.62
N VAL A 94 -7.18 -10.60 -11.22
CA VAL A 94 -6.06 -9.73 -10.85
C VAL A 94 -5.58 -10.07 -9.43
N GLU A 95 -6.50 -10.11 -8.47
CA GLU A 95 -6.22 -10.40 -7.06
C GLU A 95 -5.51 -11.75 -6.86
N SER A 96 -5.93 -12.81 -7.57
CA SER A 96 -5.35 -14.14 -7.44
C SER A 96 -3.86 -14.21 -7.80
N ARG A 97 -3.34 -13.23 -8.56
CA ARG A 97 -1.88 -13.14 -8.83
C ARG A 97 -1.08 -12.66 -7.62
N PHE A 98 -1.73 -12.02 -6.65
CA PHE A 98 -1.12 -11.48 -5.44
C PHE A 98 -1.37 -12.36 -4.20
N TYR A 99 -2.17 -13.42 -4.35
CA TYR A 99 -2.46 -14.39 -3.30
C TYR A 99 -2.02 -15.77 -3.77
N PRO A 100 -0.89 -16.30 -3.27
CA PRO A 100 -0.37 -17.58 -3.73
C PRO A 100 -1.32 -18.72 -3.35
N GLU A 101 -1.49 -19.69 -4.25
CA GLU A 101 -2.30 -20.88 -4.00
C GLU A 101 -1.66 -21.79 -2.93
N GLU A 102 -0.33 -21.78 -2.87
CA GLU A 102 0.49 -22.52 -1.91
C GLU A 102 1.01 -21.60 -0.80
N GLN A 103 1.13 -22.15 0.40
CA GLN A 103 1.63 -21.42 1.56
C GLN A 103 3.15 -21.23 1.46
N LEU A 104 3.60 -19.98 1.49
CA LEU A 104 5.01 -19.60 1.33
C LEU A 104 5.81 -19.67 2.64
N ILE A 105 5.12 -19.75 3.79
CA ILE A 105 5.71 -19.77 5.13
C ILE A 105 5.37 -21.08 5.85
N PRO A 106 6.33 -21.80 6.46
CA PRO A 106 5.99 -22.95 7.30
C PRO A 106 5.03 -22.57 8.43
N MET A 107 4.02 -23.39 8.72
CA MET A 107 2.99 -23.05 9.72
C MET A 107 3.58 -22.73 11.11
N GLY A 108 4.60 -23.48 11.55
CA GLY A 108 5.28 -23.19 12.81
C GLY A 108 6.03 -21.85 12.84
N HIS A 109 6.41 -21.29 11.69
CA HIS A 109 6.95 -19.93 11.62
C HIS A 109 5.83 -18.88 11.66
N TRP A 110 4.70 -19.16 11.01
CA TRP A 110 3.52 -18.30 11.12
C TRP A 110 3.02 -18.19 12.56
N GLU A 111 2.95 -19.31 13.29
CA GLU A 111 2.57 -19.33 14.71
C GLU A 111 3.51 -18.50 15.58
N LYS A 112 4.83 -18.52 15.30
CA LYS A 112 5.81 -17.66 15.97
C LYS A 112 5.56 -16.17 15.73
N ILE A 113 5.16 -15.79 14.51
CA ILE A 113 4.78 -14.41 14.19
C ILE A 113 3.55 -14.00 15.00
N LEU A 114 2.52 -14.85 15.03
CA LEU A 114 1.31 -14.58 15.83
C LEU A 114 1.63 -14.44 17.32
N ALA A 115 2.48 -15.32 17.87
CA ALA A 115 2.92 -15.27 19.26
C ALA A 115 3.69 -13.97 19.56
N TYR A 116 4.69 -13.63 18.74
CA TYR A 116 5.47 -12.40 18.91
C TYR A 116 4.57 -11.17 18.98
N VAL A 117 3.64 -11.03 18.02
CA VAL A 117 2.77 -9.86 17.95
C VAL A 117 1.75 -9.86 19.09
N SER A 118 1.16 -11.01 19.42
CA SER A 118 0.23 -11.11 20.54
C SER A 118 0.89 -10.75 21.87
N GLU A 119 2.14 -11.12 22.08
CA GLU A 119 2.85 -10.84 23.33
C GLU A 119 3.37 -9.40 23.42
N ASN A 120 3.85 -8.84 22.30
CA ASN A 120 4.59 -7.57 22.30
C ASN A 120 3.78 -6.36 21.79
N ALA A 121 2.65 -6.57 21.09
CA ALA A 121 1.79 -5.46 20.68
C ALA A 121 1.02 -4.89 21.89
N PRO A 122 0.97 -3.55 22.03
CA PRO A 122 0.25 -2.90 23.10
C PRO A 122 -1.25 -3.12 22.95
N LYS A 123 -1.98 -3.15 24.06
CA LYS A 123 -3.45 -3.24 24.00
C LYS A 123 -4.06 -2.00 23.36
N GLU A 124 -3.48 -0.83 23.63
CA GLU A 124 -3.95 0.47 23.15
C GLU A 124 -2.72 1.34 22.83
N LEU A 125 -2.85 2.24 21.86
CA LEU A 125 -1.83 3.26 21.60
C LEU A 125 -2.09 4.46 22.49
N LEU A 126 -1.05 4.88 23.23
CA LEU A 126 -1.05 6.17 23.89
C LEU A 126 -0.67 7.21 22.84
N TYR A 127 -1.67 7.96 22.38
CA TYR A 127 -1.40 9.14 21.57
C TYR A 127 -0.95 10.25 22.51
N PRO A 128 0.14 10.97 22.16
CA PRO A 128 0.43 12.21 22.86
C PRO A 128 -0.77 13.14 22.67
N VAL A 129 -1.27 13.71 23.77
CA VAL A 129 -2.20 14.84 23.70
C VAL A 129 -1.37 15.99 23.17
N TYR A 130 -1.54 16.31 21.90
CA TYR A 130 -0.97 17.52 21.33
C TYR A 130 -1.71 18.71 21.95
N GLY A 131 -0.97 19.59 22.60
CA GLY A 131 -1.50 20.90 22.99
C GLY A 131 -1.74 21.76 21.76
N ASP A 132 -2.40 22.90 21.96
CA ASP A 132 -2.52 23.90 20.91
C ASP A 132 -1.12 24.29 20.41
N LEU A 133 -0.96 24.31 19.09
CA LEU A 133 0.27 24.81 18.48
C LEU A 133 0.40 26.30 18.78
N GLU A 134 1.61 26.75 19.11
CA GLU A 134 1.88 28.18 19.27
C GLU A 134 1.56 28.91 17.95
N THR A 135 0.71 29.93 18.02
CA THR A 135 0.41 30.78 16.88
C THR A 135 1.56 31.75 16.65
N ILE A 136 2.07 31.79 15.42
CA ILE A 136 3.05 32.79 15.01
C ILE A 136 2.34 34.05 14.51
N GLU A 137 2.80 35.23 14.89
CA GLU A 137 2.19 36.51 14.47
C GLU A 137 2.35 36.79 12.96
N PHE A 138 3.36 36.17 12.33
CA PHE A 138 3.71 36.43 10.93
C PHE A 138 2.93 35.59 9.92
N PHE A 139 2.06 34.68 10.36
CA PHE A 139 1.22 33.88 9.48
C PHE A 139 -0.24 33.95 9.92
N ASN A 140 -1.06 34.64 9.12
CA ASN A 140 -2.50 34.68 9.33
C ASN A 140 -3.19 33.80 8.27
N PRO A 141 -3.72 32.61 8.63
CA PRO A 141 -4.39 31.74 7.68
C PRO A 141 -5.69 32.39 7.18
N ILE A 142 -5.90 32.37 5.87
CA ILE A 142 -7.17 32.79 5.26
C ILE A 142 -7.94 31.51 4.90
N PRO A 143 -9.07 31.21 5.58
CA PRO A 143 -9.86 30.04 5.25
C PRO A 143 -10.54 30.23 3.89
N ILE A 144 -10.38 29.23 3.00
CA ILE A 144 -11.08 29.17 1.72
C ILE A 144 -12.35 28.36 1.92
N ILE A 145 -13.50 28.98 1.66
CA ILE A 145 -14.82 28.34 1.77
C ILE A 145 -15.40 28.19 0.37
N LEU A 146 -15.50 26.95 -0.11
CA LEU A 146 -16.01 26.63 -1.46
C LEU A 146 -17.49 26.26 -1.46
N ASP A 147 -17.95 25.64 -0.38
CA ASP A 147 -19.36 25.28 -0.16
C ASP A 147 -19.68 25.22 1.34
N THR A 148 -20.93 24.85 1.66
CA THR A 148 -21.44 24.75 3.02
C THR A 148 -21.42 23.32 3.58
N THR A 149 -20.75 22.38 2.91
CA THR A 149 -20.71 20.98 3.35
C THR A 149 -19.60 20.79 4.38
N ASN A 150 -19.88 20.02 5.44
CA ASN A 150 -18.92 19.79 6.52
C ASN A 150 -17.87 18.70 6.20
N ALA A 151 -17.97 18.04 5.05
CA ALA A 151 -17.11 16.90 4.73
C ALA A 151 -15.91 17.33 3.89
N ALA A 152 -14.72 16.82 4.23
CA ALA A 152 -13.49 17.03 3.48
C ALA A 152 -13.53 16.24 2.16
N PHE A 153 -14.09 16.87 1.12
CA PHE A 153 -14.31 16.25 -0.18
C PHE A 153 -13.33 16.69 -1.26
N THR A 154 -12.37 17.54 -0.93
CA THR A 154 -11.33 17.97 -1.88
C THR A 154 -10.42 16.80 -2.24
N THR A 155 -10.32 16.49 -3.53
CA THR A 155 -9.49 15.40 -4.06
C THR A 155 -8.31 15.92 -4.88
N SER A 156 -8.38 17.15 -5.38
CA SER A 156 -7.29 17.78 -6.10
C SER A 156 -7.31 19.29 -5.93
N VAL A 157 -6.10 19.88 -5.86
CA VAL A 157 -5.88 21.32 -5.87
C VAL A 157 -4.73 21.59 -6.82
N PHE A 158 -5.01 22.28 -7.92
CA PHE A 158 -4.00 22.77 -8.85
C PHE A 158 -3.90 24.28 -8.72
N ILE A 159 -2.69 24.79 -8.52
CA ILE A 159 -2.44 26.21 -8.29
C ILE A 159 -1.61 26.75 -9.45
N LYS A 160 -2.12 27.81 -10.08
CA LYS A 160 -1.38 28.55 -11.10
C LYS A 160 -1.61 30.05 -10.88
N ASP A 161 -0.53 30.77 -10.66
CA ASP A 161 -0.54 32.20 -10.36
C ASP A 161 -1.48 32.54 -9.19
N ASP A 162 -2.58 33.23 -9.47
CA ASP A 162 -3.59 33.67 -8.48
C ASP A 162 -4.84 32.77 -8.47
N GLN A 163 -4.82 31.65 -9.19
CA GLN A 163 -5.97 30.77 -9.39
C GLN A 163 -5.73 29.37 -8.82
N LEU A 164 -6.72 28.88 -8.09
CA LEU A 164 -6.84 27.52 -7.63
C LEU A 164 -7.95 26.83 -8.41
N ASN A 165 -7.62 25.67 -8.97
CA ASN A 165 -8.55 24.76 -9.60
C ASN A 165 -8.71 23.53 -8.69
N ILE A 166 -9.93 23.31 -8.21
CA ILE A 166 -10.18 22.38 -7.11
C ILE A 166 -11.19 21.34 -7.56
N GLY A 167 -10.81 20.07 -7.49
CA GLY A 167 -11.68 18.93 -7.75
C GLY A 167 -12.15 18.29 -6.45
N THR A 168 -13.33 17.67 -6.49
CA THR A 168 -13.89 16.96 -5.33
C THR A 168 -14.25 15.51 -5.65
N ILE A 169 -14.46 14.72 -4.59
CA ILE A 169 -14.88 13.31 -4.63
C ILE A 169 -16.22 13.10 -5.38
N ASN A 170 -17.11 14.10 -5.33
CA ASN A 170 -18.42 14.04 -6.00
C ASN A 170 -18.38 14.64 -7.41
N GLY A 171 -17.19 14.95 -7.92
CA GLY A 171 -17.00 15.50 -9.25
C GLY A 171 -17.31 16.99 -9.39
N ALA A 172 -17.50 17.73 -8.30
CA ALA A 172 -17.57 19.19 -8.38
C ALA A 172 -16.18 19.78 -8.70
N TYR A 173 -16.16 20.74 -9.62
CA TYR A 173 -15.00 21.55 -9.97
C TYR A 173 -15.25 22.99 -9.52
N TYR A 174 -14.31 23.53 -8.73
CA TYR A 174 -14.30 24.91 -8.28
C TYR A 174 -13.09 25.64 -8.83
N GLU A 175 -13.29 26.86 -9.32
CA GLU A 175 -12.24 27.84 -9.56
C GLU A 175 -12.25 28.85 -8.43
N TYR A 176 -11.10 29.14 -7.82
CA TYR A 176 -10.97 30.11 -6.75
C TYR A 176 -9.84 31.09 -7.05
N VAL A 177 -10.12 32.39 -6.96
CA VAL A 177 -9.16 33.47 -7.19
C VAL A 177 -8.72 34.06 -5.85
N ILE A 178 -7.42 33.99 -5.56
CA ILE A 178 -6.86 34.32 -4.24
C ILE A 178 -7.04 35.81 -3.92
N ARG A 179 -6.67 36.72 -4.84
CA ARG A 179 -6.72 38.18 -4.56
C ARG A 179 -8.12 38.71 -4.35
N SER A 180 -9.10 38.21 -5.10
CA SER A 180 -10.49 38.64 -5.00
C SER A 180 -11.30 37.84 -3.98
N ASN A 181 -10.73 36.77 -3.42
CA ASN A 181 -11.41 35.85 -2.51
C ASN A 181 -12.77 35.40 -3.08
N SER A 182 -12.77 34.97 -4.35
CA SER A 182 -13.99 34.61 -5.07
C SER A 182 -13.92 33.19 -5.59
N ALA A 183 -14.99 32.43 -5.35
CA ALA A 183 -15.16 31.06 -5.86
C ALA A 183 -16.24 31.01 -6.94
N ALA A 184 -15.98 30.24 -8.00
CA ALA A 184 -16.96 29.85 -8.99
C ALA A 184 -17.07 28.32 -9.02
N LYS A 185 -18.31 27.80 -9.01
CA LYS A 185 -18.57 26.37 -9.16
C LYS A 185 -18.96 26.08 -10.60
N HIS A 186 -18.26 25.13 -11.21
CA HIS A 186 -18.52 24.66 -12.57
C HIS A 186 -19.15 23.26 -12.52
N LYS A 187 -19.79 22.89 -13.63
CA LYS A 187 -20.16 21.49 -13.86
C LYS A 187 -18.86 20.71 -14.07
N GLY A 188 -18.56 19.75 -13.20
CA GLY A 188 -17.37 18.91 -13.34
C GLY A 188 -17.73 17.52 -13.88
N SER A 189 -17.25 16.47 -13.20
CA SER A 189 -17.59 15.08 -13.49
C SER A 189 -18.72 14.56 -12.59
N ASN A 190 -19.11 13.30 -12.79
CA ASN A 190 -19.99 12.56 -11.88
C ASN A 190 -19.21 11.72 -10.84
N ASN A 191 -17.88 11.62 -10.97
CA ASN A 191 -17.04 10.93 -10.00
C ASN A 191 -15.81 11.78 -9.60
N ALA A 192 -14.94 11.22 -8.75
CA ALA A 192 -13.88 11.95 -8.08
C ALA A 192 -12.84 12.53 -9.06
N ILE A 193 -12.57 13.83 -8.94
CA ILE A 193 -11.60 14.52 -9.80
C ILE A 193 -10.20 14.43 -9.21
N SER A 194 -9.29 13.71 -9.87
CA SER A 194 -7.89 13.58 -9.46
C SER A 194 -7.01 14.74 -9.92
N GLN A 195 -7.40 15.42 -10.99
CA GLN A 195 -6.67 16.58 -11.48
C GLN A 195 -7.59 17.50 -12.29
N VAL A 196 -7.42 18.80 -12.09
CA VAL A 196 -7.91 19.82 -13.01
C VAL A 196 -6.68 20.49 -13.62
N PHE A 197 -6.65 20.60 -14.95
CA PHE A 197 -5.48 21.07 -15.67
C PHE A 197 -5.88 22.06 -16.76
N GLN A 198 -5.10 23.13 -16.92
CA GLN A 198 -5.39 24.20 -17.89
C GLN A 198 -4.19 24.48 -18.79
N ILE A 199 -4.39 24.39 -20.11
CA ILE A 199 -3.42 24.72 -21.15
C ILE A 199 -4.09 25.61 -22.20
N VAL A 200 -3.48 26.76 -22.51
CA VAL A 200 -3.84 27.64 -23.64
C VAL A 200 -5.37 27.81 -23.85
N GLY A 201 -6.08 28.25 -22.81
CA GLY A 201 -7.53 28.49 -22.88
C GLY A 201 -8.40 27.22 -22.81
N GLU A 202 -7.81 26.04 -22.74
CA GLU A 202 -8.49 24.77 -22.59
C GLU A 202 -8.40 24.28 -21.14
N THR A 203 -9.51 23.75 -20.63
CA THR A 203 -9.57 23.14 -19.29
C THR A 203 -9.88 21.66 -19.42
N PHE A 204 -9.14 20.85 -18.69
CA PHE A 204 -9.27 19.40 -18.63
C PHE A 204 -9.58 18.96 -17.21
N ILE A 205 -10.38 17.91 -17.11
CA ILE A 205 -10.66 17.20 -15.86
C ILE A 205 -10.25 15.74 -16.03
N LEU A 206 -9.40 15.28 -15.13
CA LEU A 206 -9.10 13.88 -14.94
C LEU A 206 -10.00 13.32 -13.85
N ASP A 207 -10.89 12.41 -14.24
CA ASP A 207 -11.81 11.71 -13.36
C ASP A 207 -11.24 10.32 -13.04
N MET A 208 -10.99 10.07 -11.75
CA MET A 208 -10.47 8.78 -11.28
C MET A 208 -11.53 7.68 -11.23
N GLY A 209 -12.80 8.02 -11.39
CA GLY A 209 -13.93 7.12 -11.20
C GLY A 209 -14.14 6.85 -9.71
N ASN A 210 -13.93 5.61 -9.30
CA ASN A 210 -14.07 5.21 -7.90
C ASN A 210 -12.77 5.52 -7.12
N ILE A 211 -12.89 6.37 -6.10
CA ILE A 211 -11.79 6.78 -5.22
C ILE A 211 -11.26 5.66 -4.32
N HIS A 212 -12.11 4.70 -3.96
CA HIS A 212 -11.69 3.60 -3.10
C HIS A 212 -10.74 2.67 -3.84
N PRO A 213 -9.88 1.90 -3.14
CA PRO A 213 -8.97 0.98 -3.81
C PRO A 213 -9.71 -0.02 -4.70
N ASN A 214 -9.57 0.13 -6.02
CA ASN A 214 -10.11 -0.77 -7.04
C ASN A 214 -9.26 -0.72 -8.33
N ASP A 215 -9.47 -1.69 -9.22
CA ASP A 215 -8.81 -1.78 -10.53
C ASP A 215 -9.77 -1.57 -11.71
N GLN A 216 -10.95 -0.99 -11.46
CA GLN A 216 -11.95 -0.77 -12.50
C GLN A 216 -11.49 0.34 -13.46
N ALA A 217 -11.52 0.04 -14.75
CA ALA A 217 -11.22 0.97 -15.83
C ALA A 217 -12.40 1.90 -16.14
N ILE A 218 -12.85 2.68 -15.14
CA ILE A 218 -14.01 3.58 -15.24
C ILE A 218 -13.64 5.06 -15.18
N GLY A 219 -12.35 5.38 -15.07
CA GLY A 219 -11.84 6.74 -15.14
C GLY A 219 -11.85 7.31 -16.57
N SER A 220 -11.74 8.62 -16.66
CA SER A 220 -11.75 9.34 -17.93
C SER A 220 -10.95 10.65 -17.88
N LEU A 221 -10.48 11.09 -19.04
CA LEU A 221 -9.99 12.44 -19.26
C LEU A 221 -11.03 13.17 -20.10
N SER A 222 -11.51 14.31 -19.61
CA SER A 222 -12.50 15.14 -20.29
C SER A 222 -11.97 16.55 -20.53
N LYS A 223 -12.37 17.15 -21.66
CA LYS A 223 -12.04 18.52 -22.06
C LYS A 223 -13.30 19.39 -22.03
N ALA A 224 -13.20 20.60 -21.51
CA ALA A 224 -14.30 21.57 -21.55
C ALA A 224 -14.55 22.04 -22.99
N ASP A 225 -15.82 22.09 -23.39
CA ASP A 225 -16.26 22.76 -24.61
C ASP A 225 -16.45 24.27 -24.41
N GLU A 226 -16.86 25.00 -25.46
CA GLU A 226 -17.11 26.44 -25.41
C GLU A 226 -18.19 26.86 -24.40
N SER A 227 -19.08 25.93 -24.02
CA SER A 227 -20.13 26.14 -23.01
C SER A 227 -19.68 25.80 -21.59
N GLY A 228 -18.44 25.34 -21.42
CA GLY A 228 -17.89 24.88 -20.14
C GLY A 228 -18.35 23.47 -19.73
N VAL A 229 -18.92 22.69 -20.65
CA VAL A 229 -19.31 21.30 -20.41
C VAL A 229 -18.12 20.39 -20.73
N PHE A 230 -17.79 19.49 -19.80
CA PHE A 230 -16.70 18.53 -19.99
C PHE A 230 -17.13 17.34 -20.85
N ILE A 231 -16.46 17.16 -21.98
CA ILE A 231 -16.66 16.06 -22.94
C ILE A 231 -15.50 15.08 -22.81
N PRO A 232 -15.75 13.78 -22.55
CA PRO A 232 -14.69 12.77 -22.46
C PRO A 232 -13.92 12.61 -23.78
N ILE A 233 -12.60 12.74 -23.72
CA ILE A 233 -11.66 12.50 -24.84
C ILE A 233 -10.89 11.19 -24.70
N LEU A 234 -10.70 10.70 -23.46
CA LEU A 234 -10.22 9.35 -23.16
C LEU A 234 -11.13 8.69 -22.12
N ARG A 235 -11.35 7.38 -22.24
CA ARG A 235 -12.15 6.56 -21.33
C ARG A 235 -11.45 5.23 -21.10
N GLY A 236 -11.89 4.50 -20.08
CA GLY A 236 -11.30 3.20 -19.79
C GLY A 236 -10.00 3.31 -19.01
N LEU A 237 -9.80 4.40 -18.28
CA LEU A 237 -8.60 4.62 -17.48
C LEU A 237 -8.79 3.97 -16.11
N GLN A 238 -7.77 3.26 -15.63
CA GLN A 238 -7.74 2.61 -14.34
C GLN A 238 -7.31 3.59 -13.25
N ARG A 239 -8.30 4.20 -12.57
CA ARG A 239 -8.11 5.17 -11.48
C ARG A 239 -6.96 6.17 -11.77
N PRO A 240 -7.08 6.97 -12.85
CA PRO A 240 -6.04 7.91 -13.25
C PRO A 240 -5.83 8.99 -12.19
N VAL A 241 -4.58 9.25 -11.84
CA VAL A 241 -4.20 10.18 -10.76
C VAL A 241 -3.45 11.42 -11.25
N PHE A 242 -2.86 11.34 -12.44
CA PHE A 242 -2.12 12.45 -13.03
C PHE A 242 -2.11 12.32 -14.55
N MET A 243 -2.08 13.46 -15.23
CA MET A 243 -1.85 13.57 -16.66
C MET A 243 -0.82 14.65 -16.98
N LEU A 244 -0.07 14.41 -18.06
CA LEU A 244 0.80 15.38 -18.72
C LEU A 244 0.33 15.54 -20.17
N TYR A 245 0.34 16.76 -20.67
CA TYR A 245 0.03 17.09 -22.06
C TYR A 245 1.20 17.88 -22.63
N GLU A 246 2.05 17.19 -23.39
CA GLU A 246 3.31 17.73 -23.89
C GLU A 246 3.71 17.02 -25.19
N ASP A 247 4.38 17.73 -26.09
CA ASP A 247 5.00 17.17 -27.29
C ASP A 247 6.33 16.49 -26.89
N LEU A 248 6.30 15.17 -26.73
CA LEU A 248 7.41 14.39 -26.20
C LEU A 248 8.40 13.98 -27.28
N ASP A 249 8.00 13.93 -28.55
CA ASP A 249 8.86 13.55 -29.67
C ASP A 249 9.25 14.72 -30.60
N ASN A 250 8.79 15.92 -30.29
CA ASN A 250 9.03 17.17 -31.02
C ASN A 250 8.48 17.16 -32.45
N ASP A 251 7.38 16.44 -32.71
CA ASP A 251 6.71 16.42 -34.02
C ASP A 251 5.69 17.56 -34.20
N GLY A 252 5.48 18.36 -33.15
CA GLY A 252 4.52 19.46 -33.11
C GLY A 252 3.11 19.04 -32.65
N GLN A 253 2.86 17.76 -32.43
CA GLN A 253 1.64 17.21 -31.85
C GLN A 253 1.86 16.90 -30.38
N GLN A 254 0.83 17.14 -29.57
CA GLN A 254 0.92 16.90 -28.14
C GLN A 254 0.52 15.46 -27.84
N GLU A 255 1.30 14.78 -27.00
CA GLU A 255 0.90 13.51 -26.39
C GLU A 255 0.24 13.72 -25.04
N ILE A 256 -0.66 12.80 -24.70
CA ILE A 256 -1.23 12.69 -23.36
C ILE A 256 -0.53 11.53 -22.66
N VAL A 257 0.19 11.80 -21.57
CA VAL A 257 0.66 10.76 -20.66
C VAL A 257 -0.29 10.70 -19.47
N VAL A 258 -0.74 9.51 -19.09
CA VAL A 258 -1.62 9.30 -17.93
C VAL A 258 -0.98 8.31 -16.97
N CYS A 259 -0.88 8.71 -15.70
CA CYS A 259 -0.53 7.84 -14.60
C CYS A 259 -1.80 7.21 -14.03
N GLU A 260 -1.90 5.89 -14.11
CA GLU A 260 -3.02 5.10 -13.63
C GLU A 260 -2.58 4.33 -12.39
N TYR A 261 -3.26 4.55 -11.26
CA TYR A 261 -2.89 3.95 -9.98
C TYR A 261 -4.09 3.21 -9.41
N GLY A 262 -4.21 1.92 -9.73
CA GLY A 262 -5.25 1.02 -9.22
C GLY A 262 -4.95 0.48 -7.82
N ASN A 263 -5.62 -0.61 -7.45
CA ASN A 263 -5.42 -1.29 -6.16
C ASN A 263 -4.29 -2.32 -6.25
N TYR A 264 -4.36 -3.18 -7.25
CA TYR A 264 -3.38 -4.23 -7.50
C TYR A 264 -2.59 -4.00 -8.78
N THR A 265 -3.18 -3.31 -9.75
CA THR A 265 -2.47 -2.93 -10.98
C THR A 265 -2.47 -1.42 -11.16
N GLY A 266 -1.68 -0.98 -12.12
CA GLY A 266 -1.53 0.40 -12.52
C GLY A 266 -0.67 0.42 -13.76
N GLN A 267 -0.64 1.56 -14.44
CA GLN A 267 0.11 1.70 -15.67
C GLN A 267 0.48 3.15 -15.91
N LEU A 268 1.51 3.33 -16.73
CA LEU A 268 1.85 4.61 -17.32
C LEU A 268 1.54 4.50 -18.81
N SER A 269 0.53 5.23 -19.26
CA SER A 269 0.01 5.16 -20.62
C SER A 269 0.38 6.42 -21.38
N ILE A 270 0.78 6.27 -22.65
CA ILE A 270 0.96 7.38 -23.58
C ILE A 270 -0.08 7.24 -24.70
N PHE A 271 -0.82 8.32 -24.95
CA PHE A 271 -1.82 8.41 -26.01
C PHE A 271 -1.31 9.39 -27.06
N LYS A 272 -1.20 8.92 -28.29
CA LYS A 272 -0.82 9.71 -29.46
C LYS A 272 -2.03 9.90 -30.37
N TYR A 273 -2.15 11.08 -30.96
CA TYR A 273 -3.08 11.28 -32.05
C TYR A 273 -2.59 10.48 -33.27
N THR A 274 -3.49 9.72 -33.87
CA THR A 274 -3.23 9.03 -35.14
C THR A 274 -4.33 9.43 -36.11
N ASP A 275 -3.96 9.92 -37.29
CA ASP A 275 -4.91 10.08 -38.38
C ASP A 275 -5.57 8.72 -38.66
N GLN A 276 -6.90 8.67 -38.57
CA GLN A 276 -7.63 7.50 -39.05
C GLN A 276 -7.43 7.43 -40.57
N LYS A 277 -6.69 6.43 -41.04
CA LYS A 277 -6.66 6.04 -42.45
C LYS A 277 -7.89 5.26 -42.83
#